data_AF-A0A7R9M7Y7-F1
#
_entry.id   AF-A0A7R9M7Y7-F1
#
_cell.length_a   1.000
_cell.length_b   1.000
_cell.length_c   1.000
_cell.angle_alpha   90.00
_cell.angle_beta   90.00
_cell.angle_gamma   90.00
#
_symmetry.space_group_name_H-M   'P 1'
#
loop_
_entity.id
_entity.type
_entity.pdbx_description
1 polymer ?
#
loop_
_entity_poly.entity_id
_entity_poly.type
_entity_poly.pdbx_seq_one_letter_code
_entity_poly.pdbx_strand_id
1 'polypeptide(L)' 'MDGRIKLCDFGLAKEVLNCDPFLMSKTKHTADVGTVDYMAPEAQAKDYNHLIDIYSLSIIGAQIFSFDTYDLIDGNLT' A
#
# COMPACT_ATOMS: atom_id res chain seq x y z
N MET A 1 5.70 -10.21 -22.99
CA MET A 1 4.85 -9.54 -21.99
C MET A 1 5.06 -8.04 -22.14
N ASP A 2 4.01 -7.25 -22.31
CA ASP A 2 4.10 -5.84 -22.74
C ASP A 2 4.47 -4.85 -21.60
N GLY A 3 5.02 -5.34 -20.49
CA GLY A 3 5.41 -4.49 -19.33
C GLY A 3 4.26 -3.77 -18.61
N ARG A 4 3.00 -4.06 -18.91
CA ARG A 4 1.85 -3.39 -18.30
C ARG A 4 1.47 -4.04 -16.96
N ILE A 5 1.47 -3.24 -15.90
CA ILE A 5 0.98 -3.61 -14.57
C ILE A 5 -0.48 -3.15 -14.44
N LYS A 6 -1.32 -3.99 -13.84
CA LYS A 6 -2.73 -3.69 -13.56
C LYS A 6 -3.00 -3.94 -12.07
N LEU A 7 -3.70 -3.01 -11.43
CA LEU A 7 -4.19 -3.21 -10.07
C LEU A 7 -5.38 -4.18 -10.09
N CYS A 8 -5.44 -5.09 -9.13
CA CYS A 8 -6.51 -6.06 -8.95
C CYS A 8 -6.89 -6.17 -7.46
N ASP A 9 -7.94 -6.93 -7.18
CA ASP A 9 -8.50 -7.17 -5.83
C ASP A 9 -9.04 -5.92 -5.13
N PHE A 10 -10.24 -5.49 -5.54
CA PHE A 10 -10.97 -4.38 -4.94
C PHE A 10 -11.99 -4.85 -3.88
N GLY A 11 -11.90 -6.09 -3.39
CA GLY A 11 -12.89 -6.66 -2.46
C GLY A 11 -13.01 -5.92 -1.13
N LEU A 12 -11.97 -5.16 -0.76
CA LEU A 12 -11.90 -4.34 0.45
C LEU A 12 -12.00 -2.84 0.18
N ALA A 13 -12.13 -2.43 -1.09
CA ALA A 13 -12.21 -1.03 -1.46
C ALA A 13 -13.48 -0.40 -0.87
N LYS A 14 -13.33 0.83 -0.36
CA LYS A 14 -14.45 1.58 0.21
C LYS A 14 -14.52 2.96 -0.40
N GLU A 15 -15.75 3.44 -0.62
CA GLU A 15 -16.01 4.78 -1.12
C GLU A 15 -15.47 5.83 -0.15
N VAL A 16 -14.70 6.78 -0.68
CA VAL A 16 -14.25 7.97 0.06
C VAL A 16 -15.31 9.04 -0.12
N LEU A 17 -16.11 9.28 0.92
CA LEU A 17 -17.13 10.32 0.91
C LEU A 17 -16.49 11.69 1.18
N ASN A 18 -16.90 12.70 0.42
CA ASN A 18 -16.37 14.08 0.48
C ASN A 18 -14.88 14.19 0.10
N CYS A 19 -14.58 14.02 -1.19
CA CYS A 19 -13.26 14.19 -1.80
C CYS A 19 -12.79 15.66 -1.86
N ASP A 20 -12.92 16.41 -0.76
CA ASP A 20 -12.19 17.67 -0.64
C ASP A 20 -10.75 17.31 -0.22
N PRO A 21 -9.73 17.53 -1.09
CA PRO A 21 -8.35 17.18 -0.78
C PRO A 21 -7.77 17.94 0.44
N PHE A 22 -8.43 19.02 0.89
CA PHE A 22 -8.10 19.74 2.11
C PHE A 22 -8.89 19.28 3.33
N LEU A 23 -9.98 18.54 3.13
CA LEU A 23 -10.77 17.96 4.21
C LEU A 23 -10.40 16.48 4.33
N MET A 24 -9.57 16.15 5.32
CA MET A 24 -9.26 14.75 5.65
C MET A 24 -10.53 14.06 6.15
N SER A 25 -11.38 13.58 5.24
CA SER A 25 -12.55 12.81 5.60
C SER A 25 -12.09 11.44 6.07
N LYS A 26 -12.39 11.14 7.34
CA LYS A 26 -12.21 9.81 7.92
C LYS A 26 -13.45 9.02 7.57
N THR A 27 -13.30 7.92 6.84
CA THR A 27 -14.39 6.99 6.62
C THR A 27 -14.39 5.98 7.76
N LYS A 28 -15.56 5.58 8.27
CA LYS A 28 -15.65 4.47 9.21
C LYS A 28 -15.35 3.18 8.46
N HIS A 29 -14.23 2.54 8.71
CA HIS A 29 -13.81 1.29 8.10
C HIS A 29 -13.87 0.12 9.10
N THR A 30 -13.78 -1.11 8.59
CA THR A 30 -13.66 -2.31 9.42
C THR A 30 -12.20 -2.46 9.84
N ALA A 31 -11.92 -2.57 11.15
CA ALA A 31 -10.55 -2.86 11.60
C ALA A 31 -10.15 -4.29 11.21
N ASP A 32 -8.84 -4.51 11.11
CA ASP A 32 -8.21 -5.83 11.01
C ASP A 32 -8.59 -6.63 9.75
N VAL A 33 -8.95 -5.94 8.67
CA VAL A 33 -9.20 -6.57 7.37
C VAL A 33 -8.14 -6.11 6.37
N GLY A 34 -7.44 -7.07 5.77
CA GLY A 34 -6.34 -6.83 4.83
C GLY A 34 -5.09 -7.65 5.18
N THR A 35 -4.02 -7.47 4.40
CA THR A 35 -2.73 -8.12 4.64
C THR A 35 -1.88 -7.28 5.60
N VAL A 36 -1.61 -7.82 6.79
CA VAL A 36 -0.97 -7.09 7.90
C VAL A 36 0.38 -6.49 7.52
N ASP A 37 1.19 -7.18 6.70
CA ASP A 37 2.54 -6.73 6.32
C ASP A 37 2.57 -5.45 5.48
N TYR A 38 1.46 -5.10 4.83
CA TYR A 38 1.32 -3.87 4.02
C TYR A 38 0.43 -2.83 4.69
N MET A 39 -0.10 -3.13 5.88
CA MET A 39 -1.11 -2.32 6.53
C MET A 39 -0.48 -1.14 7.28
N ALA A 40 -0.98 0.07 7.03
CA ALA A 40 -0.58 1.25 7.77
C ALA A 40 -1.00 1.14 9.25
N PRO A 41 -0.21 1.65 10.21
CA PRO A 41 -0.53 1.53 11.64
C PRO A 41 -1.89 2.16 12.01
N GLU A 42 -2.28 3.26 11.36
CA GLU A 42 -3.56 3.92 11.55
C GLU A 42 -4.76 3.14 11.01
N ALA A 43 -4.55 2.16 10.11
CA ALA A 43 -5.63 1.33 9.58
C ALA A 43 -6.28 0.47 10.68
N GLN A 44 -5.55 0.20 11.77
CA GLN A 44 -6.07 -0.50 12.96
C GLN A 44 -7.10 0.34 13.75
N ALA A 45 -7.06 1.67 13.62
CA ALA A 45 -7.88 2.58 14.39
C ALA A 45 -9.31 2.79 13.81
N LYS A 46 -9.72 2.03 12.78
CA LYS A 46 -11.02 2.08 12.07
C LYS A 46 -11.36 3.40 11.35
N ASP A 47 -10.67 4.48 11.66
CA ASP A 47 -10.86 5.80 11.08
C ASP A 47 -9.59 6.22 10.36
N TYR A 48 -9.49 5.82 9.09
CA TYR A 48 -8.37 6.11 8.21
C TYR A 48 -8.86 6.73 6.90
N ASN A 49 -7.91 7.20 6.09
CA ASN A 49 -8.15 7.85 4.80
C ASN A 49 -7.33 7.18 3.69
N HIS A 50 -7.37 7.72 2.47
CA HIS A 50 -6.64 7.20 1.31
C HIS A 50 -5.10 7.13 1.47
N LEU A 51 -4.51 7.73 2.51
CA LEU A 51 -3.06 7.68 2.72
C LEU A 51 -2.57 6.27 3.13
N ILE A 52 -3.47 5.40 3.61
CA ILE A 52 -3.10 4.01 3.91
C ILE A 52 -2.65 3.24 2.65
N ASP A 53 -3.15 3.63 1.48
CA ASP A 53 -2.76 3.04 0.20
C ASP A 53 -1.35 3.49 -0.20
N ILE A 54 -0.96 4.72 0.18
CA ILE A 54 0.39 5.26 -0.03
C ILE A 54 1.42 4.54 0.85
N TYR A 55 1.04 4.22 2.09
CA TYR A 55 1.87 3.37 2.96
C TYR A 55 2.11 2.01 2.32
N SER A 56 1.04 1.33 1.89
CA SER A 56 1.11 0.02 1.24
C SER A 56 2.00 0.05 -0.02
N LEU A 57 1.84 1.08 -0.85
CA LEU A 57 2.67 1.30 -2.04
C LEU A 57 4.15 1.47 -1.69
N SER A 58 4.45 2.14 -0.58
CA SER A 58 5.83 2.36 -0.13
C SER A 58 6.50 1.06 0.31
N ILE A 59 5.76 0.16 0.97
CA ILE A 59 6.25 -1.18 1.34
C ILE A 59 6.54 -2.01 0.08
N ILE A 60 5.63 -2.02 -0.90
CA ILE A 60 5.82 -2.71 -2.18
C ILE A 60 7.05 -2.15 -2.91
N GLY A 61 7.18 -0.82 -2.99
CA GLY A 61 8.33 -0.15 -3.60
C GLY A 61 9.64 -0.55 -2.92
N ALA A 62 9.68 -0.50 -1.58
CA ALA A 62 10.86 -0.91 -0.81
C ALA A 62 11.26 -2.36 -1.09
N GLN A 63 10.29 -3.28 -1.18
CA GLN A 63 10.56 -4.68 -1.54
C GLN A 63 11.14 -4.79 -2.96
N ILE A 64 10.48 -4.19 -3.96
CA ILE A 64 10.94 -4.22 -5.36
C ILE A 64 12.39 -3.73 -5.46
N PHE A 65 12.69 -2.56 -4.89
CA PHE A 65 14.04 -2.00 -4.96
C PHE A 65 15.05 -2.76 -4.08
N SER A 66 14.60 -3.41 -3.01
CA SER A 66 15.48 -4.23 -2.19
C SER A 66 15.96 -5.48 -2.95
N PHE A 67 15.11 -6.10 -3.78
CA PHE A 67 15.54 -7.24 -4.62
C PHE A 67 16.64 -6.85 -5.61
N ASP A 68 16.54 -5.66 -6.23
CA ASP A 68 17.58 -5.15 -7.12
C ASP A 68 18.92 -4.94 -6.37
N THR A 69 18.88 -4.59 -5.08
CA THR A 69 20.13 -4.43 -4.31
C THR A 69 20.79 -5.75 -3.93
N TYR A 70 20.04 -6.82 -3.64
CA TYR A 70 20.64 -8.13 -3.31
C TYR A 70 21.37 -8.74 -4.50
N ASP A 71 20.81 -8.67 -5.70
CA ASP A 71 21.46 -9.15 -6.92
C ASP A 71 22.74 -8.36 -7.26
N LEU A 72 22.84 -7.08 -6.83
CA LEU A 72 24.04 -6.26 -6.99
C LEU A 72 25.12 -6.53 -5.91
N ILE A 73 24.72 -7.00 -4.73
CA ILE A 73 25.65 -7.33 -3.63
C ILE A 73 26.20 -8.75 -3.81
N ASP A 74 25.38 -9.69 -4.28
CA ASP A 74 25.78 -11.08 -4.55
C ASP A 74 26.46 -11.26 -5.93
N GLY A 75 26.42 -10.24 -6.79
CA GLY A 75 27.06 -10.21 -8.11
C GLY A 75 28.57 -9.87 -8.13
N ASN A 76 29.22 -9.72 -6.96
CA ASN A 76 30.67 -9.54 -6.85
C ASN A 76 31.30 -10.59 -5.93
N LEU A 77 31.21 -11.86 -6.32
CA LEU A 77 32.23 -12.87 -5.98
C LEU A 77 32.31 -14.01 -7.00
N THR A 78 32.66 -13.68 -8.25
CA THR A 78 33.63 -14.39 -9.14
C THR A 78 33.70 -13.71 -10.49
#